data_AF-N9YTH3-F1
#
_entry.id   AF-N9YTH3-F1
#
_cell.length_a   1.000
_cell.length_b   1.000
_cell.length_c   1.000
_cell.angle_alpha   90.00
_cell.angle_beta   90.00
_cell.angle_gamma   90.00
#
_symmetry.space_group_name_H-M   'P 1'
#
loop_
_entity.id
_entity.type
_entity.pdbx_description
1 polymer ?
#
loop_
_entity_poly.entity_id
_entity_poly.type
_entity_poly.pdbx_seq_one_letter_code
_entity_poly.pdbx_strand_id
1 'polypeptide(L)'
;MKQRNIVVCILLSLVTCGIYGIYWMIVLNDETNALSGRQGTSGGLVFLFSLITCGIYALYWMYQMGNAVEMLHDQHGEPRGSAPVVYLLLSLFGLGIVAYALLQNELNKYLPNA
;
A
#
# COMPACT_ATOMS: atom_id res chain seq x y z
N MET A 1 -9.34 10.08 8.16
CA MET A 1 -9.03 9.24 6.99
C MET A 1 -10.31 9.15 6.16
N LYS A 2 -10.26 9.32 4.83
CA LYS A 2 -11.43 9.35 3.94
C LYS A 2 -11.38 8.14 3.02
N GLN A 3 -12.50 7.45 2.80
CA GLN A 3 -12.56 6.39 1.78
C GLN A 3 -12.14 6.95 0.42
N ARG A 4 -11.05 6.43 -0.12
CA ARG A 4 -10.54 6.84 -1.43
C ARG A 4 -11.08 5.89 -2.48
N ASN A 5 -11.71 6.45 -3.51
CA ASN A 5 -12.13 5.66 -4.65
C ASN A 5 -10.90 5.20 -5.43
N ILE A 6 -10.66 3.90 -5.39
CA ILE A 6 -9.53 3.21 -6.01
C ILE A 6 -9.41 3.57 -7.50
N VAL A 7 -10.55 3.69 -8.20
CA VAL A 7 -10.62 4.03 -9.62
C VAL A 7 -10.06 5.43 -9.89
N VAL A 8 -10.37 6.39 -9.01
CA VAL A 8 -9.88 7.77 -9.13
C VAL A 8 -8.38 7.84 -8.89
N CYS A 9 -7.86 7.07 -7.94
CA CYS A 9 -6.42 7.00 -7.67
C CYS A 9 -5.62 6.42 -8.84
N ILE A 10 -6.16 5.39 -9.50
CA ILE A 10 -5.55 4.78 -10.69
C ILE A 10 -5.53 5.77 -11.85
N LEU A 11 -6.67 6.42 -12.13
CA LEU A 11 -6.77 7.42 -13.20
C LEU A 11 -5.83 8.59 -12.98
N LEU A 12 -5.76 9.13 -11.75
CA LEU A 12 -4.84 10.22 -11.44
C LEU A 12 -3.38 9.82 -11.57
N SER A 13 -3.02 8.57 -11.22
CA SER A 13 -1.63 8.09 -11.38
C SER A 13 -1.23 8.00 -12.85
N LEU A 14 -2.14 7.60 -13.73
CA LEU A 14 -1.93 7.60 -15.19
C LEU A 14 -1.88 9.01 -15.78
N VAL A 15 -2.81 9.88 -15.39
CA VAL A 15 -2.90 11.26 -15.91
C VAL A 15 -1.73 12.14 -15.45
N THR A 16 -1.19 11.90 -14.26
CA THR A 16 -0.06 12.67 -13.71
C THR A 16 1.31 12.04 -14.01
N CYS A 17 1.40 11.10 -14.95
CA CYS A 17 2.65 10.41 -15.30
C CYS A 17 3.35 9.79 -14.07
N GLY A 18 2.60 9.20 -13.14
CA GLY A 18 3.12 8.53 -11.95
C GLY A 18 3.36 9.42 -10.73
N ILE A 19 3.25 10.75 -10.84
CA ILE A 19 3.48 11.68 -9.71
C ILE A 19 2.45 11.45 -8.61
N TYR A 20 1.17 11.28 -8.96
CA TYR A 20 0.14 10.98 -7.97
C TYR A 20 0.33 9.61 -7.31
N GLY A 21 0.97 8.65 -8.00
CA GLY A 21 1.30 7.35 -7.43
C GLY A 21 2.20 7.46 -6.19
N ILE A 22 3.11 8.44 -6.18
CA ILE A 22 4.00 8.74 -5.04
C ILE A 22 3.18 9.26 -3.85
N TYR A 23 2.27 10.21 -4.10
CA TYR A 23 1.37 10.70 -3.06
C TYR A 23 0.47 9.59 -2.51
N TRP A 24 -0.05 8.72 -3.38
CA TRP A 24 -0.88 7.60 -2.97
C TRP A 24 -0.11 6.61 -2.08
N MET A 25 1.14 6.31 -2.44
CA MET A 25 2.05 5.48 -1.64
C MET A 25 2.27 6.06 -0.23
N ILE A 26 2.47 7.37 -0.12
CA ILE A 26 2.66 8.03 1.19
C ILE A 26 1.44 7.84 2.07
N VAL A 27 0.26 8.13 1.52
CA VAL A 27 -0.99 8.00 2.26
C VAL A 27 -1.24 6.54 2.67
N LEU A 28 -1.04 5.58 1.76
CA LEU A 28 -1.18 4.15 2.06
C LEU A 28 -0.28 3.70 3.19
N ASN A 29 0.98 4.15 3.18
CA ASN A 29 1.94 3.82 4.23
C ASN A 29 1.49 4.36 5.59
N ASP A 30 1.04 5.62 5.64
CA ASP A 30 0.64 6.27 6.88
C ASP A 30 -0.67 5.67 7.43
N GLU A 31 -1.64 5.38 6.56
CA GLU A 31 -2.89 4.68 6.92
C GLU A 31 -2.61 3.26 7.42
N THR A 32 -1.71 2.53 6.75
CA THR A 32 -1.29 1.18 7.19
C THR A 32 -0.63 1.23 8.56
N ASN A 33 0.33 2.15 8.77
CA ASN A 33 1.02 2.28 10.06
C ASN A 33 0.03 2.65 11.19
N ALA A 34 -0.94 3.53 10.91
CA ALA A 34 -1.95 3.94 11.87
C ALA A 34 -2.89 2.79 12.25
N LEU A 35 -3.34 2.00 11.26
CA LEU A 35 -4.26 0.89 11.48
C LEU A 35 -3.58 -0.33 12.09
N SER A 36 -2.41 -0.73 11.58
CA SER A 36 -1.71 -1.93 12.03
C SER A 36 -0.88 -1.71 13.30
N GLY A 37 -0.81 -0.47 13.81
CA GLY A 37 -0.01 -0.09 14.97
C GLY A 37 1.50 -0.23 14.78
N ARG A 38 1.99 -0.35 13.53
CA ARG A 38 3.43 -0.53 13.26
C ARG A 38 4.14 0.82 13.22
N GLN A 39 5.32 0.91 13.83
CA GLN A 39 6.24 2.03 13.61
C GLN A 39 7.06 1.80 12.33
N GLY A 40 6.43 2.02 11.17
CA GLY A 40 7.07 1.87 9.87
C GLY A 40 7.89 3.09 9.45
N THR A 41 8.65 2.96 8.36
CA THR A 41 9.26 4.10 7.67
C THR A 41 8.19 5.07 7.21
N SER A 42 8.46 6.38 7.20
CA SER A 42 7.52 7.36 6.65
C SER A 42 7.39 7.19 5.14
N GLY A 43 6.22 7.51 4.58
CA GLY A 43 5.98 7.37 3.14
C GLY A 43 7.01 8.12 2.27
N GLY A 44 7.48 9.28 2.75
CA GLY A 44 8.52 10.05 2.07
C GLY A 44 9.88 9.35 2.03
N LEU A 45 10.25 8.64 3.10
CA LEU A 45 11.47 7.82 3.12
C LEU A 45 11.33 6.59 2.22
N VAL A 46 10.14 6.00 2.13
CA VAL A 46 9.87 4.88 1.21
C VAL A 46 10.11 5.31 -0.23
N PHE A 47 9.64 6.50 -0.63
CA PHE A 47 9.90 7.05 -1.95
C PHE A 47 11.40 7.29 -2.18
N LEU A 48 12.06 7.96 -1.24
CA LEU A 48 13.49 8.27 -1.36
C LEU A 48 14.33 6.99 -1.50
N PHE A 49 14.07 5.98 -0.68
CA PHE A 49 14.77 4.70 -0.77
C PHE A 49 14.42 3.95 -2.05
N SER A 50 13.18 4.01 -2.52
CA SER A 50 12.80 3.44 -3.81
C SER A 50 13.55 4.11 -4.96
N LEU A 51 13.77 5.42 -4.91
CA LEU A 51 14.53 6.14 -5.94
C LEU A 51 16.02 5.78 -5.90
N ILE A 52 16.63 5.74 -4.70
CA ILE A 52 18.05 5.42 -4.51
C ILE A 52 18.37 3.96 -4.88
N THR A 53 17.42 3.05 -4.64
CA THR A 53 17.58 1.61 -4.92
C THR A 53 16.99 1.19 -6.28
N CYS A 54 16.69 2.15 -7.17
CA CYS A 54 16.14 1.89 -8.50
C CYS A 54 14.87 1.00 -8.48
N GLY A 55 13.98 1.23 -7.53
CA GLY A 55 12.70 0.53 -7.38
C GLY A 55 12.77 -0.78 -6.59
N ILE A 56 13.95 -1.28 -6.24
CA ILE A 56 14.09 -2.54 -5.47
C ILE A 56 13.46 -2.38 -4.07
N TYR A 57 13.67 -1.24 -3.41
CA TYR A 57 13.05 -0.98 -2.12
C TYR A 57 11.52 -0.90 -2.21
N ALA A 58 10.96 -0.47 -3.34
CA ALA A 58 9.51 -0.45 -3.53
C ALA A 58 8.91 -1.88 -3.50
N LEU A 59 9.62 -2.87 -4.05
CA LEU A 59 9.22 -4.28 -3.98
C LEU A 59 9.26 -4.81 -2.54
N TYR A 60 10.32 -4.49 -1.79
CA TYR A 60 10.41 -4.82 -0.38
C TYR A 60 9.29 -4.17 0.44
N TRP A 61 9.01 -2.88 0.17
CA TRP A 61 7.95 -2.15 0.84
C TRP A 61 6.57 -2.79 0.56
N MET A 62 6.30 -3.20 -0.67
CA MET A 62 5.07 -3.92 -1.05
C MET A 62 4.86 -5.21 -0.27
N TYR A 63 5.91 -6.02 -0.16
CA TYR A 63 5.86 -7.24 0.65
C TYR A 63 5.54 -6.92 2.12
N GLN A 64 6.17 -5.87 2.66
CA GLN A 64 5.92 -5.45 4.05
C GLN A 64 4.52 -4.85 4.27
N MET A 65 3.92 -4.21 3.27
CA MET A 65 2.53 -3.77 3.34
C MET A 65 1.56 -4.94 3.36
N GLY A 66 1.85 -6.00 2.59
CA GLY A 66 1.06 -7.23 2.68
C GLY A 66 1.18 -7.90 4.05
N ASN A 67 2.37 -7.92 4.67
CA ASN A 67 2.49 -8.43 6.05
C ASN A 67 1.65 -7.61 7.04
N ALA A 68 1.58 -6.29 6.86
CA ALA A 68 0.74 -5.43 7.69
C ALA A 68 -0.75 -5.72 7.52
N VAL A 69 -1.20 -6.07 6.31
CA VAL A 69 -2.58 -6.54 6.07
C VAL A 69 -2.85 -7.85 6.80
N GLU A 70 -1.95 -8.83 6.70
CA GLU A 70 -2.10 -10.11 7.40
C GLU A 70 -2.13 -9.92 8.93
N MET A 71 -1.36 -8.96 9.45
CA MET A 71 -1.44 -8.56 10.86
C MET A 71 -2.80 -7.93 11.23
N LEU A 72 -3.39 -7.14 10.34
CA LEU A 72 -4.73 -6.59 10.54
C LEU A 72 -5.79 -7.70 10.55
N HIS A 73 -5.65 -8.69 9.67
CA HIS A 73 -6.51 -9.88 9.65
C HIS A 73 -6.43 -10.63 10.98
N ASP A 74 -5.22 -10.88 11.49
CA ASP A 74 -5.03 -11.53 12.80
C ASP A 74 -5.69 -10.73 13.94
N GLN A 75 -5.55 -9.40 13.94
CA GLN A 75 -6.11 -8.53 14.98
C GLN A 75 -7.65 -8.52 14.99
N HIS A 76 -8.28 -8.77 13.83
CA HIS A 76 -9.74 -8.80 13.67
C HIS A 76 -10.32 -10.23 13.63
N GLY A 77 -9.49 -11.25 13.83
CA GLY A 77 -9.91 -12.67 13.81
C GLY A 77 -10.25 -13.20 12.41
N GLU A 78 -9.76 -12.54 11.36
CA GLU A 78 -9.92 -12.97 9.97
C GLU A 78 -8.80 -13.96 9.58
N PRO A 79 -9.09 -14.93 8.69
CA PRO A 79 -8.10 -15.91 8.26
C PRO A 79 -6.99 -15.23 7.44
N ARG A 80 -5.72 -15.52 7.78
CA ARG A 80 -4.57 -15.11 6.98
C ARG A 80 -4.67 -15.61 5.54
N GLY A 81 -4.33 -14.72 4.63
CA GLY A 81 -4.21 -14.98 3.21
C GLY A 81 -2.75 -15.05 2.75
N SER A 82 -2.52 -14.53 1.56
CA SER A 82 -1.21 -14.47 0.91
C SER A 82 -0.91 -13.06 0.38
N ALA A 83 -1.48 -12.03 1.01
CA ALA A 83 -1.31 -10.63 0.62
C ALA A 83 0.16 -10.21 0.40
N PRO A 84 1.15 -10.60 1.23
CA PRO A 84 2.56 -10.26 1.03
C PRO A 84 3.11 -10.75 -0.31
N VAL A 85 2.80 -12.01 -0.66
CA VAL A 85 3.28 -12.64 -1.89
C VAL A 85 2.53 -12.10 -3.10
N VAL A 86 1.21 -11.91 -2.99
CA VAL A 86 0.39 -11.33 -4.06
C VAL A 86 0.87 -9.91 -4.41
N TYR A 87 1.09 -9.05 -3.42
CA TYR A 87 1.54 -7.67 -3.65
C TYR A 87 2.95 -7.61 -4.25
N LEU A 88 3.84 -8.50 -3.79
CA LEU A 88 5.19 -8.62 -4.35
C LEU A 88 5.14 -9.04 -5.83
N LEU A 89 4.39 -10.10 -6.16
CA LEU A 89 4.30 -10.60 -7.53
C LEU A 89 3.66 -9.56 -8.47
N LEU A 90 2.56 -8.93 -8.05
CA LEU A 90 1.94 -7.85 -8.83
C LEU A 90 2.94 -6.73 -9.11
N SER A 91 3.71 -6.32 -8.11
CA SER A 91 4.70 -5.27 -8.27
C SER A 91 5.88 -5.69 -9.15
N LEU A 92 6.31 -6.96 -9.09
CA LEU A 92 7.38 -7.51 -9.91
C LEU A 92 7.01 -7.53 -11.40
N PHE A 93 5.74 -7.80 -11.73
CA PHE A 93 5.23 -7.79 -13.11
C PHE A 93 4.80 -6.38 -13.59
N GLY A 94 5.17 -5.31 -12.87
CA GLY A 94 4.80 -3.94 -13.25
C GLY A 94 3.35 -3.55 -12.97
N LEU A 95 2.59 -4.42 -12.27
CA LEU A 95 1.21 -4.19 -11.83
C LEU A 95 1.15 -3.60 -10.41
N GLY A 96 2.18 -2.88 -9.96
CA GLY A 96 2.25 -2.31 -8.60
C GLY A 96 1.07 -1.40 -8.26
N ILE A 97 0.47 -0.75 -9.24
CA ILE A 97 -0.74 0.07 -9.05
C ILE A 97 -1.97 -0.77 -8.64
N VAL A 98 -2.04 -2.03 -9.08
CA VAL A 98 -3.07 -2.98 -8.65
C VAL A 98 -2.81 -3.44 -7.22
N ALA A 99 -1.54 -3.64 -6.85
CA ALA A 99 -1.19 -3.92 -5.46
C ALA A 99 -1.59 -2.76 -4.51
N TYR A 100 -1.41 -1.50 -4.96
CA TYR A 100 -1.85 -0.32 -4.19
C TYR A 100 -3.36 -0.28 -4.03
N ALA A 101 -4.10 -0.63 -5.09
CA ALA A 101 -5.56 -0.73 -5.08
C ALA A 101 -6.07 -1.78 -4.08
N LEU A 102 -5.46 -2.98 -4.10
CA LEU A 102 -5.81 -4.05 -3.17
C LEU A 102 -5.49 -3.67 -1.73
N LEU A 103 -4.32 -3.07 -1.48
CA LEU A 103 -3.96 -2.55 -0.16
C LEU A 103 -4.97 -1.51 0.33
N GLN A 104 -5.32 -0.52 -0.50
CA GLN A 104 -6.33 0.47 -0.14
C GLN A 104 -7.68 -0.20 0.19
N ASN A 105 -8.09 -1.20 -0.61
CA ASN A 105 -9.33 -1.93 -0.39
C ASN A 105 -9.35 -2.65 0.96
N GLU A 106 -8.23 -3.29 1.34
CA GLU A 106 -8.10 -3.92 2.66
C GLU A 106 -8.15 -2.88 3.78
N LEU A 107 -7.34 -1.81 3.71
CA LEU A 107 -7.35 -0.75 4.73
C LEU A 107 -8.74 -0.11 4.88
N ASN A 108 -9.46 0.09 3.78
CA ASN A 108 -10.81 0.66 3.79
C ASN A 108 -11.83 -0.17 4.58
N LYS A 109 -11.60 -1.47 4.82
CA LYS A 109 -12.47 -2.30 5.66
C LYS A 109 -12.35 -1.95 7.15
N TYR A 110 -11.17 -1.48 7.57
CA TYR A 110 -10.84 -1.18 8.98
C TYR A 110 -10.85 0.31 9.29
N LEU A 111 -10.98 1.17 8.28
CA LEU A 111 -11.22 2.58 8.51
C LEU A 111 -12.63 2.75 9.11
N PRO A 112 -12.78 3.46 10.25
CA PRO A 112 -14.09 3.78 10.77
C PRO A 112 -14.84 4.59 9.71
N ASN A 113 -15.92 4.00 9.19
CA ASN A 113 -16.82 4.68 8.27
C ASN A 113 -17.33 5.96 8.94
N ALA A 114 -17.48 7.02 8.13
CA ALA A 114 -18.36 8.12 8.46
C ALA A 114 -19.82 7.62 8.54
#